data_AF-A0A368EVK4-F1
#
_entry.id   AF-A0A368EVK4-F1
#
_cell.length_a   1.000
_cell.length_b   1.000
_cell.length_c   1.000
_cell.angle_alpha   90.00
_cell.angle_beta   90.00
_cell.angle_gamma   90.00
#
_symmetry.space_group_name_H-M   'P 1'
#
loop_
_entity.id
_entity.type
_entity.pdbx_description
1 polymer ?
#
loop_
_entity_poly.entity_id
_entity_poly.type
_entity_poly.pdbx_seq_one_letter_code
_entity_poly.pdbx_strand_id
1 'polypeptide(L)'
;TSLPRNRLLHWGPIFALSITFYIGTVSTYFAIMWWPLTTLGGFLNLALFFFWNYSTMVNLARASFIGAGHVPLGWTPDEKVPKQEESFDALLQWCEPCSGYKVPRAHHCSNCGRCSMKMDHHCRKNS
;
A
#
# COMPACT_ATOMS: atom_id res chain seq x y z
N THR A 1 -9.35 9.81 13.09
CA THR A 1 -8.79 8.89 12.07
C THR A 1 -9.45 9.11 10.72
N SER A 2 -9.28 10.28 10.11
CA SER A 2 -9.71 10.51 8.72
C SER A 2 -8.51 10.27 7.80
N LEU A 3 -8.47 9.09 7.18
CA LEU A 3 -7.70 8.92 5.95
C LEU A 3 -8.34 9.85 4.92
N PRO A 4 -7.57 10.69 4.20
CA PRO A 4 -8.14 11.53 3.17
C PRO A 4 -8.81 10.64 2.13
N ARG A 5 -10.14 10.75 2.05
CA ARG A 5 -11.08 10.04 1.15
C ARG A 5 -10.60 9.97 -0.31
N ASN A 6 -9.73 10.89 -0.70
CA ASN A 6 -9.18 11.02 -2.05
C ASN A 6 -8.04 10.03 -2.38
N ARG A 7 -7.57 9.21 -1.43
CA ARG A 7 -6.54 8.18 -1.70
C ARG A 7 -7.12 6.82 -2.12
N LEU A 8 -8.35 6.48 -1.68
CA LEU A 8 -8.99 5.18 -1.93
C LEU A 8 -9.70 5.08 -3.30
N LEU A 9 -10.01 6.21 -3.93
CA LEU A 9 -10.72 6.28 -5.21
C LEU A 9 -9.81 6.85 -6.31
N HIS A 10 -8.56 6.40 -6.37
CA HIS A 10 -7.72 6.66 -7.53
C HIS A 10 -8.09 5.67 -8.65
N TRP A 11 -8.28 6.15 -9.88
CA TRP A 11 -8.60 5.31 -11.04
C TRP A 11 -7.56 4.21 -11.29
N GLY A 12 -6.30 4.45 -10.90
CA GLY A 12 -5.17 3.52 -11.07
C GLY A 12 -5.42 2.13 -10.44
N PRO A 13 -5.57 2.02 -9.10
CA PRO A 13 -5.93 0.78 -8.43
C PRO A 13 -7.12 0.03 -9.03
N ILE A 14 -8.20 0.75 -9.34
CA ILE A 14 -9.42 0.16 -9.89
C ILE A 14 -9.14 -0.44 -11.27
N PHE A 15 -8.45 0.30 -12.13
CA PHE A 15 -8.06 -0.16 -13.47
C PHE A 15 -7.11 -1.36 -13.39
N ALA A 16 -6.11 -1.33 -12.50
CA ALA A 16 -5.16 -2.41 -12.30
C ALA A 16 -5.85 -3.70 -11.83
N LEU A 17 -6.70 -3.61 -10.80
CA LEU A 17 -7.48 -4.75 -10.30
C LEU A 17 -8.42 -5.32 -11.38
N SER A 18 -9.04 -4.45 -12.18
CA SER A 18 -9.96 -4.86 -13.25
C SER A 18 -9.24 -5.62 -14.37
N ILE A 19 -8.09 -5.12 -14.82
CA ILE A 19 -7.26 -5.78 -15.85
C ILE A 19 -6.81 -7.15 -15.36
N THR A 20 -6.28 -7.23 -14.14
CA THR A 20 -5.77 -8.51 -13.66
C THR A 20 -6.88 -9.53 -13.45
N PHE A 21 -8.06 -9.10 -12.98
CA PHE A 21 -9.23 -9.98 -12.94
C PHE A 21 -9.60 -10.50 -14.33
N TYR A 22 -9.65 -9.62 -15.34
CA TYR A 22 -9.92 -10.01 -16.72
C TYR A 22 -8.89 -11.03 -17.24
N ILE A 23 -7.60 -10.75 -17.09
CA ILE A 23 -6.52 -11.68 -17.48
C ILE A 23 -6.68 -13.02 -16.76
N GLY A 24 -7.02 -13.02 -15.46
CA GLY A 24 -7.27 -14.23 -14.69
C GLY A 24 -8.44 -15.07 -15.24
N THR A 25 -9.55 -14.42 -15.58
CA THR A 25 -10.72 -15.11 -16.16
C THR A 25 -10.43 -15.71 -17.54
N VAL A 26 -9.76 -14.95 -18.41
CA VAL A 26 -9.35 -15.41 -19.74
C VAL A 26 -8.35 -16.57 -19.64
N SER A 27 -7.37 -16.47 -18.74
CA SER A 27 -6.40 -17.55 -18.50
C SER A 27 -7.07 -18.82 -17.97
N THR A 28 -8.09 -18.68 -17.12
CA THR A 28 -8.91 -19.80 -16.63
C THR A 28 -9.61 -20.50 -17.78
N TYR A 29 -10.21 -19.74 -18.70
CA TYR A 29 -10.89 -20.28 -19.88
C TYR A 29 -9.94 -21.10 -20.75
N PHE A 30 -8.76 -20.56 -21.06
CA PHE A 30 -7.74 -21.29 -21.82
C PHE A 30 -7.22 -22.53 -21.07
N ALA A 31 -7.06 -22.47 -19.76
CA ALA A 31 -6.60 -23.60 -18.95
C ALA A 31 -7.57 -24.79 -19.00
N ILE A 32 -8.88 -24.53 -18.91
CA ILE A 32 -9.92 -25.57 -18.98
C ILE A 32 -10.04 -26.12 -20.41
N MET A 33 -9.83 -25.29 -21.43
CA MET A 33 -9.85 -25.71 -22.82
C MET A 33 -8.65 -26.61 -23.18
N TRP A 34 -7.45 -26.28 -22.68
CA TRP A 34 -6.23 -27.03 -22.99
C TRP A 34 -6.10 -28.32 -22.17
N TRP A 35 -6.48 -28.29 -20.89
CA TRP A 35 -6.33 -29.42 -19.99
C TRP A 35 -7.67 -29.79 -19.32
N PRO A 36 -8.29 -30.92 -19.70
CA PRO A 36 -9.58 -31.31 -19.16
C PRO A 36 -9.51 -31.64 -17.66
N LEU A 37 -10.55 -31.22 -16.94
CA LEU A 37 -10.75 -31.44 -15.50
C LEU A 37 -10.97 -32.90 -15.10
N THR A 38 -11.19 -33.77 -16.08
CA THR A 38 -11.34 -35.22 -15.85
C THR A 38 -10.04 -35.88 -15.40
N THR A 39 -8.90 -35.23 -15.64
CA THR A 39 -7.59 -35.69 -15.19
C THR A 39 -7.22 -35.05 -13.86
N LEU A 40 -6.59 -35.82 -12.96
CA LEU A 40 -6.09 -35.31 -11.67
C LEU A 40 -5.12 -34.14 -11.87
N GLY A 41 -4.25 -34.22 -12.88
CA GLY A 41 -3.31 -33.15 -13.22
C GLY A 41 -4.01 -31.84 -13.62
N GLY A 42 -5.08 -31.92 -14.41
CA GLY A 42 -5.88 -30.75 -14.80
C GLY A 42 -6.56 -30.09 -13.61
N PHE A 43 -7.12 -30.88 -12.69
CA PHE A 43 -7.69 -30.38 -11.44
C PHE A 43 -6.65 -29.68 -10.56
N LEU A 44 -5.49 -30.31 -10.31
CA LEU A 44 -4.43 -29.73 -9.50
C LEU A 44 -3.87 -28.44 -10.12
N ASN A 45 -3.67 -28.41 -11.44
CA ASN A 45 -3.24 -27.21 -12.17
C ASN A 45 -4.24 -26.05 -12.00
N LEU A 46 -5.54 -26.33 -12.16
CA LEU A 46 -6.58 -25.31 -12.01
C LEU A 46 -6.69 -24.81 -10.56
N ALA A 47 -6.60 -25.71 -9.57
CA ALA A 47 -6.63 -25.36 -8.16
C ALA A 47 -5.45 -24.44 -7.77
N LEU A 48 -4.24 -24.80 -8.21
CA LEU A 48 -3.04 -23.99 -8.01
C LEU A 48 -3.13 -22.64 -8.72
N PHE A 49 -3.62 -22.62 -9.96
CA PHE A 49 -3.85 -21.38 -10.71
C PHE A 49 -4.80 -20.43 -9.97
N PHE A 50 -5.93 -20.93 -9.48
CA PHE A 50 -6.86 -20.10 -8.70
C PHE A 50 -6.27 -19.61 -7.40
N PHE A 51 -5.48 -20.44 -6.70
CA PHE A 51 -4.77 -20.02 -5.50
C PHE A 51 -3.81 -18.85 -5.78
N TRP A 52 -2.99 -18.95 -6.83
CA TRP A 52 -2.07 -17.88 -7.22
C TRP A 52 -2.79 -16.62 -7.73
N ASN A 53 -3.86 -16.77 -8.49
CA ASN A 53 -4.67 -15.65 -8.98
C ASN A 53 -5.34 -14.90 -7.81
N TYR A 54 -5.93 -15.64 -6.87
CA TYR A 54 -6.48 -15.08 -5.64
C TYR A 54 -5.43 -14.36 -4.80
N SER A 55 -4.27 -15.00 -4.58
CA SER A 55 -3.14 -14.39 -3.86
C SER A 55 -2.70 -13.08 -4.50
N THR A 56 -2.58 -13.05 -5.83
CA THR A 56 -2.23 -11.84 -6.60
C THR A 56 -3.27 -10.74 -6.38
N MET A 57 -4.56 -11.06 -6.44
CA MET A 57 -5.66 -10.13 -6.16
C MET A 57 -5.65 -9.56 -4.76
N VAL A 58 -5.48 -10.40 -3.75
CA VAL A 58 -5.40 -9.95 -2.37
C VAL A 58 -4.16 -9.06 -2.16
N ASN A 59 -3.00 -9.45 -2.70
CA ASN A 59 -1.78 -8.67 -2.56
C ASN A 59 -1.87 -7.31 -3.27
N LEU A 60 -2.41 -7.27 -4.49
CA LEU A 60 -2.61 -6.03 -5.23
C LEU A 60 -3.63 -5.11 -4.54
N ALA A 61 -4.73 -5.67 -4.03
CA ALA A 61 -5.72 -4.91 -3.28
C ALA A 61 -5.12 -4.34 -1.99
N ARG A 62 -4.39 -5.15 -1.22
CA ARG A 62 -3.71 -4.69 0.01
C ARG A 62 -2.72 -3.57 -0.30
N ALA A 63 -1.85 -3.73 -1.30
CA ALA A 63 -0.88 -2.71 -1.67
C ALA A 63 -1.55 -1.41 -2.15
N SER A 64 -2.70 -1.53 -2.81
CA SER A 64 -3.41 -0.38 -3.38
C SER A 64 -4.23 0.40 -2.33
N PHE A 65 -4.85 -0.30 -1.38
CA PHE A 65 -5.75 0.30 -0.40
C PHE A 65 -5.10 0.57 0.96
N ILE A 66 -4.08 -0.21 1.33
CA ILE A 66 -3.34 -0.04 2.59
C ILE A 66 -2.10 0.80 2.31
N GLY A 67 -2.27 2.12 2.44
CA GLY A 67 -1.16 3.07 2.33
C GLY A 67 -0.29 3.11 3.59
N ALA A 68 0.90 3.70 3.47
CA ALA A 68 1.73 4.05 4.61
C ALA A 68 0.94 4.91 5.61
N GLY A 69 1.02 4.55 6.90
CA GLY A 69 0.37 5.28 7.99
C GLY A 69 0.85 6.73 8.07
N HIS A 70 0.03 7.58 8.67
CA HIS A 70 0.33 9.00 8.90
C HIS A 70 0.73 9.23 10.34
N VAL A 71 1.68 10.15 10.53
CA VAL A 71 2.00 10.70 11.85
C VAL A 71 0.81 11.57 12.31
N PRO A 72 0.37 11.49 13.57
CA PRO A 72 -0.67 12.38 14.09
C PRO A 72 -0.23 13.85 13.99
N LEU A 73 -1.19 14.75 13.80
CA LEU A 73 -0.93 16.19 13.77
C LEU A 73 -0.47 16.65 15.15
N GLY A 74 0.53 17.53 15.20
CA GLY A 74 1.09 17.98 16.48
C GLY A 74 1.86 16.91 17.24
N TRP A 75 2.38 15.87 16.58
CA TRP A 75 3.17 14.85 17.27
C TRP A 75 4.43 15.44 17.92
N THR A 76 4.66 15.06 19.17
CA THR A 76 5.85 15.38 19.97
C THR A 76 6.37 14.10 20.63
N PRO A 77 7.68 13.96 20.85
CA PRO A 77 8.23 12.84 21.62
C PRO A 77 7.71 12.87 23.07
N ASP A 78 7.46 11.68 23.64
CA ASP A 78 7.01 11.55 25.02
C ASP A 78 8.15 11.94 26.00
N GLU A 79 7.83 12.73 27.03
CA GLU A 79 8.78 13.13 28.08
C GLU A 79 9.43 11.96 28.83
N LYS A 80 8.84 10.76 28.74
CA LYS A 80 9.29 9.54 29.42
C LYS A 80 10.40 8.79 28.67
N VAL A 81 10.69 9.16 27.42
CA VAL A 81 11.85 8.59 26.71
C VAL A 81 13.10 9.13 27.41
N PRO A 82 13.93 8.27 28.03
CA PRO A 82 15.11 8.75 28.73
C PRO A 82 15.96 9.55 27.76
N LYS A 83 16.25 10.81 28.13
CA LYS A 83 17.09 11.75 27.37
C LYS A 83 18.48 11.22 27.03
N GLN A 84 18.85 9.99 27.42
CA GLN A 84 20.15 9.38 27.10
C GLN A 84 20.40 9.21 25.59
N GLU A 85 19.38 9.30 24.74
CA GLU A 85 19.55 9.59 23.30
C GLU A 85 19.44 11.11 23.02
N GLU A 86 20.23 11.96 23.69
CA GLU A 86 20.23 13.44 23.47
C GLU A 86 20.45 13.83 22.01
N SER A 87 20.99 12.92 21.19
CA SER A 87 21.18 13.09 19.76
C SER A 87 19.92 12.85 18.91
N PHE A 88 18.94 12.06 19.39
CA PHE A 88 17.74 11.74 18.60
C PHE A 88 16.73 12.89 18.61
N ASP A 89 16.39 13.44 19.77
CA ASP A 89 15.45 14.56 19.87
C ASP A 89 16.01 15.84 19.23
N ALA A 90 17.33 16.06 19.33
CA ALA A 90 18.00 17.19 18.70
C ALA A 90 18.04 17.11 17.17
N LEU A 91 17.84 15.93 16.57
CA LEU A 91 17.80 15.73 15.11
C LEU A 91 16.39 15.69 14.52
N LEU A 92 15.33 15.72 15.35
CA LEU A 92 13.96 15.68 14.86
C LEU A 92 13.64 16.99 14.13
N GLN A 93 13.44 16.89 12.82
CA GLN A 93 13.07 18.03 12.00
C GLN A 93 11.62 18.45 12.27
N TRP A 94 11.39 19.74 12.48
CA TRP A 94 10.05 20.31 12.56
C TRP A 94 9.34 20.30 11.19
N CYS A 95 8.04 20.05 11.19
CA CYS A 95 7.18 20.20 10.02
C CYS A 95 6.11 21.26 10.29
N GLU A 96 6.28 22.44 9.69
CA GLU A 96 5.35 23.57 9.84
C GLU A 96 3.91 23.24 9.38
N PRO A 97 3.67 22.61 8.20
CA PRO A 97 2.31 22.25 7.78
C PRO A 97 1.58 21.25 8.69
N CYS A 98 2.33 20.46 9.48
CA CYS A 98 1.75 19.48 10.41
C CYS A 98 1.83 19.94 11.87
N SER A 99 2.44 21.12 12.11
CA SER A 99 2.68 21.73 13.42
C SER A 99 3.24 20.74 14.45
N GLY A 100 4.18 19.89 14.05
CA GLY A 100 4.76 18.84 14.89
C GLY A 100 6.13 18.36 14.42
N TYR A 101 6.79 17.55 15.23
CA TYR A 101 8.09 16.95 14.90
C TYR A 101 7.92 15.77 13.93
N LYS A 102 8.86 15.61 13.00
CA LYS A 102 8.90 14.44 12.11
C LYS A 102 9.50 13.25 12.88
N VAL A 103 8.71 12.19 13.04
CA VAL A 103 9.18 10.88 13.53
C VAL A 103 10.37 10.38 12.68
N PRO A 104 11.34 9.63 13.23
CA PRO A 104 12.47 9.11 12.44
C PRO A 104 12.02 8.39 11.16
N ARG A 105 12.62 8.76 10.02
CA ARG A 105 12.27 8.29 8.65
C ARG A 105 10.89 8.72 8.13
N ALA A 106 10.24 9.71 8.74
CA ALA A 106 9.02 10.32 8.22
C ALA A 106 9.34 11.50 7.30
N HIS A 107 8.59 11.61 6.20
CA HIS A 107 8.73 12.71 5.24
C HIS A 107 7.38 13.40 5.06
N HIS A 108 7.40 14.74 4.89
CA HIS A 108 6.20 15.47 4.54
C HIS A 108 5.89 15.29 3.05
N CYS A 109 4.72 14.75 2.72
CA CYS A 109 4.26 14.71 1.35
C CYS A 109 3.34 15.89 1.07
N SER A 110 3.76 16.79 0.20
CA SER A 110 2.95 17.93 -0.27
C SER A 110 1.64 17.48 -0.94
N ASN A 111 1.68 16.39 -1.72
CA ASN A 111 0.49 15.84 -2.39
C ASN A 111 -0.54 15.25 -1.39
N CYS A 112 -0.11 14.87 -0.19
CA CYS A 112 -0.99 14.29 0.83
C CYS A 112 -1.27 15.25 1.99
N GLY A 113 -0.57 16.38 2.08
CA GLY A 113 -0.70 17.37 3.15
C GLY A 113 -0.37 16.83 4.54
N ARG A 114 0.38 15.72 4.65
CA ARG A 114 0.71 15.07 5.93
C ARG A 114 2.10 14.43 5.89
N CYS A 115 2.71 14.31 7.08
CA CYS A 115 3.89 13.46 7.28
C CYS A 115 3.51 11.98 7.21
N SER A 116 4.12 11.24 6.29
CA SER A 116 3.98 9.79 6.16
C SER A 116 5.21 9.09 6.72
N MET A 117 4.99 7.99 7.44
CA MET A 117 6.08 7.15 7.95
C MET A 117 6.57 6.21 6.86
N LYS A 118 7.89 6.15 6.65
CA LYS A 118 8.56 5.11 5.83
C LYS A 118 7.87 4.87 4.48
N MET A 119 7.60 5.94 3.75
CA MET A 119 7.10 5.85 2.39
C MET A 119 8.25 6.12 1.43
N ASP A 120 8.51 5.20 0.50
CA ASP A 120 9.64 5.33 -0.43
C ASP A 120 9.45 6.56 -1.30
N HIS A 121 8.40 6.57 -2.14
CA HIS A 121 8.11 7.71 -3.01
C HIS A 121 6.61 7.80 -3.32
N HIS A 122 6.09 9.03 -3.38
CA HIS A 122 4.80 9.29 -4.00
C HIS A 122 5.00 9.35 -5.51
N CYS A 123 4.31 8.49 -6.26
CA CYS A 123 4.23 8.64 -7.71
C CYS A 123 3.59 10.01 -8.01
N ARG A 124 4.37 10.95 -8.58
CA ARG A 124 3.87 12.26 -9.02
C ARG A 124 2.78 12.03 -10.07
N LYS A 125 1.63 12.67 -9.90
CA LYS A 125 0.84 13.08 -11.06
C LYS A 125 1.61 14.25 -11.67
N ASN A 126 2.12 14.09 -12.88
CA ASN A 126 2.48 15.28 -13.65
C ASN A 126 1.19 16.07 -13.83
N SER A 127 1.26 17.34 -13.44
CA SER A 127 0.25 18.38 -13.66
C SER A 127 -0.08 18.51 -15.14
#